data_AF-A0A2E0BJ56-F1
#
_entry.id   AF-A0A2E0BJ56-F1
#
_cell.length_a   1.000
_cell.length_b   1.000
_cell.length_c   1.000
_cell.angle_alpha   90.00
_cell.angle_beta   90.00
_cell.angle_gamma   90.00
#
_symmetry.space_group_name_H-M   'P 1'
#
loop_
_entity.id
_entity.type
_entity.pdbx_description
1 polymer ?
#
loop_
_entity_poly.entity_id
_entity_poly.type
_entity_poly.pdbx_seq_one_letter_code
_entity_poly.pdbx_strand_id
1 'polypeptide(L)'
;MNTLTQSKTEFQTECLLEVVNNEWKVNAIESGRSSYSKLEYSVGKKYIKLNQFRIHADNSFSNNGVFMFIDKESGACYKPASHKAPAKGIRFQIEQLVDQPEMVDPYGSFLYVR
;
A
#
# COMPACT_ATOMS: atom_id res chain seq x y z
N MET A 1 -27.40 13.96 -0.04
CA MET A 1 -26.00 13.60 0.25
C MET A 1 -25.84 12.15 -0.15
N ASN A 2 -25.09 11.87 -1.22
CA ASN A 2 -24.89 10.51 -1.69
C ASN A 2 -23.81 9.87 -0.80
N THR A 3 -24.21 9.13 0.23
CA THR A 3 -23.28 8.35 1.04
C THR A 3 -22.67 7.27 0.13
N LEU A 4 -21.47 7.53 -0.39
CA LEU A 4 -20.70 6.51 -1.09
C LEU A 4 -20.40 5.42 -0.07
N THR A 5 -21.05 4.26 -0.22
CA THR A 5 -20.76 3.09 0.60
C THR A 5 -19.35 2.62 0.26
N GLN A 6 -18.42 2.83 1.20
CA GLN A 6 -17.07 2.32 1.12
C GLN A 6 -17.10 0.78 1.05
N SER A 7 -16.30 0.19 0.16
CA SER A 7 -16.21 -1.27 0.06
C SER A 7 -15.42 -1.86 1.22
N LYS A 8 -15.68 -3.13 1.60
CA LYS A 8 -14.86 -3.87 2.59
C LYS A 8 -13.38 -3.78 2.26
N THR A 9 -13.03 -3.99 0.98
CA THR A 9 -11.65 -3.95 0.48
C THR A 9 -11.00 -2.57 0.65
N GLU A 10 -11.76 -1.50 0.43
CA GLU A 10 -11.29 -0.12 0.60
C GLU A 10 -11.06 0.20 2.08
N PHE A 11 -11.99 -0.18 2.96
CA PHE A 11 -11.81 -0.07 4.41
C PHE A 11 -10.58 -0.84 4.90
N GLN A 12 -10.43 -2.10 4.48
CA GLN A 12 -9.25 -2.91 4.79
C GLN A 12 -7.95 -2.28 4.27
N THR A 13 -8.00 -1.65 3.09
CA THR A 13 -6.86 -0.91 2.55
C THR A 13 -6.48 0.25 3.46
N GLU A 14 -7.45 1.02 3.95
CA GLU A 14 -7.21 2.14 4.88
C GLU A 14 -6.60 1.66 6.20
N CYS A 15 -7.16 0.60 6.80
CA CYS A 15 -6.62 0.01 8.03
C CYS A 15 -5.16 -0.43 7.86
N LEU A 16 -4.84 -1.11 6.75
CA LEU A 16 -3.46 -1.51 6.47
C LEU A 16 -2.55 -0.28 6.36
N LEU A 17 -2.97 0.72 5.58
CA LEU A 17 -2.19 1.94 5.34
C LEU A 17 -1.93 2.73 6.62
N GLU A 18 -2.90 2.80 7.54
CA GLU A 18 -2.74 3.46 8.83
C GLU A 18 -1.61 2.82 9.64
N VAL A 19 -1.64 1.49 9.77
CA VAL A 19 -0.65 0.74 10.55
C VAL A 19 0.75 0.87 9.94
N VAL A 20 0.92 0.49 8.67
CA VAL A 20 2.26 0.43 8.05
C VAL A 20 2.89 1.80 7.90
N ASN A 21 2.11 2.84 7.57
CA ASN A 21 2.67 4.19 7.45
C ASN A 21 3.11 4.75 8.80
N ASN A 22 2.36 4.47 9.88
CA ASN A 22 2.75 4.89 11.21
C ASN A 22 4.03 4.19 11.66
N GLU A 23 4.09 2.86 11.48
CA GLU A 23 5.26 2.06 11.82
C GLU A 23 6.51 2.55 11.07
N TRP A 24 6.42 2.74 9.75
CA TRP A 24 7.55 3.18 8.94
C TRP A 24 8.03 4.59 9.31
N LYS A 25 7.11 5.47 9.72
CA LYS A 25 7.44 6.81 10.23
C LYS A 25 8.16 6.73 11.57
N VAL A 26 7.62 5.99 12.53
CA VAL A 26 8.21 5.81 13.87
C VAL A 26 9.62 5.20 13.74
N ASN A 27 9.76 4.10 13.00
CA ASN A 27 11.04 3.43 12.78
C ASN A 27 12.09 4.37 12.18
N ALA A 28 11.70 5.27 11.27
CA ALA A 28 12.60 6.25 10.69
C ALA A 28 13.05 7.31 11.71
N ILE A 29 12.14 7.80 12.56
CA ILE A 29 12.45 8.75 13.64
C ILE A 29 13.42 8.10 14.63
N GLU A 30 13.12 6.90 15.10
CA GLU A 30 13.94 6.19 16.09
C GLU A 30 15.33 5.82 15.54
N SER A 31 15.42 5.51 14.24
CA SER A 31 16.69 5.20 13.57
C SER A 31 17.46 6.44 13.11
N GLY A 32 16.97 7.66 13.37
CA GLY A 32 17.61 8.90 12.91
C GLY A 32 17.67 9.07 11.39
N ARG A 33 16.76 8.45 10.64
CA ARG A 33 16.71 8.55 9.17
C ARG A 33 16.09 9.89 8.75
N SER A 34 16.68 10.52 7.73
CA SER A 34 16.19 11.78 7.16
C SER A 34 14.97 11.63 6.24
N SER A 35 14.47 10.41 6.03
CA SER A 35 13.31 10.13 5.20
C SER A 35 12.67 8.78 5.50
N TYR A 36 11.39 8.61 5.13
CA TYR A 36 10.63 7.37 5.29
C TYR A 36 9.67 7.11 4.12
N SER A 37 9.25 5.86 3.94
CA SER A 37 8.26 5.52 2.92
C SER A 37 6.85 5.82 3.42
N LYS A 38 5.94 6.19 2.52
CA LYS A 38 4.51 6.37 2.80
C LYS A 38 3.70 5.80 1.63
N LEU A 39 2.62 5.10 1.92
CA LEU A 39 1.64 4.65 0.94
C LEU A 39 0.42 5.55 0.93
N GLU A 40 -0.11 5.80 -0.27
CA GLU A 40 -1.42 6.40 -0.49
C GLU A 40 -2.17 5.59 -1.54
N TYR A 41 -3.50 5.59 -1.48
CA TYR A 41 -4.33 4.80 -2.39
C TYR A 41 -5.18 5.66 -3.32
N SER A 42 -5.61 5.04 -4.42
CA SER A 42 -6.60 5.60 -5.35
C SER A 42 -7.53 4.49 -5.83
N VAL A 43 -8.83 4.77 -5.90
CA VAL A 43 -9.84 3.77 -6.30
C VAL A 43 -10.10 3.86 -7.80
N GLY A 44 -9.76 2.80 -8.53
CA GLY A 44 -10.05 2.68 -9.96
C GLY A 44 -11.31 1.87 -10.25
N LYS A 45 -11.56 1.64 -11.55
CA LYS A 45 -12.71 0.84 -12.00
C LYS A 45 -12.66 -0.60 -11.50
N LYS A 46 -11.50 -1.26 -11.56
CA LYS A 46 -11.31 -2.65 -11.13
C LYS A 46 -10.41 -2.78 -9.89
N TYR A 47 -9.36 -1.97 -9.82
CA TYR A 47 -8.34 -2.08 -8.78
C TYR A 47 -8.30 -0.83 -7.92
N ILE A 48 -8.04 -1.01 -6.62
CA ILE A 48 -7.40 -0.02 -5.79
C ILE A 48 -5.91 -0.04 -6.11
N LYS A 49 -5.30 1.12 -6.32
CA LYS A 49 -3.87 1.26 -6.60
C LYS A 49 -3.20 1.95 -5.44
N LEU A 50 -2.17 1.31 -4.88
CA LEU A 50 -1.29 1.91 -3.88
C LEU A 50 -0.07 2.52 -4.56
N ASN A 51 0.18 3.80 -4.31
CA ASN A 51 1.41 4.47 -4.71
C ASN A 51 2.30 4.64 -3.48
N GLN A 52 3.60 4.51 -3.70
CA GLN A 52 4.60 4.78 -2.66
C GLN A 52 5.25 6.14 -2.90
N PHE A 53 5.42 6.87 -1.82
CA PHE A 53 6.18 8.10 -1.75
C PHE A 53 7.31 7.96 -0.75
N ARG A 54 8.39 8.70 -0.98
CA ARG A 54 9.41 8.96 0.04
C ARG A 54 9.14 10.35 0.61
N ILE A 55 8.98 10.45 1.92
CA ILE A 55 8.82 11.71 2.65
C ILE A 55 10.16 12.10 3.24
N HIS A 56 10.60 13.33 3.01
CA HIS A 56 11.87 13.87 3.50
C HIS A 56 11.66 14.72 4.76
N ALA A 57 12.75 15.02 5.49
CA ALA A 57 12.70 15.77 6.74
C ALA A 57 12.10 17.19 6.61
N ASP A 58 12.17 17.79 5.43
CA ASP A 58 11.56 19.09 5.11
C ASP A 58 10.09 18.99 4.70
N ASN A 59 9.47 17.80 4.85
CA ASN A 59 8.14 17.44 4.37
C ASN A 59 7.95 17.48 2.85
N SER A 60 9.02 17.64 2.07
CA SER A 60 8.96 17.37 0.63
C SER A 60 8.74 15.88 0.38
N PHE A 61 8.20 15.53 -0.79
CA PHE A 61 7.98 14.15 -1.16
C PHE A 61 8.48 13.85 -2.58
N SER A 62 8.95 12.62 -2.78
CA SER A 62 9.24 12.06 -4.09
C SER A 62 8.37 10.84 -4.36
N ASN A 63 7.86 10.73 -5.59
CA ASN A 63 7.06 9.59 -6.02
C ASN A 63 7.99 8.40 -6.32
N ASN A 64 7.76 7.27 -5.65
CA ASN A 64 8.56 6.05 -5.78
C ASN A 64 7.82 4.93 -6.55
N GLY A 65 6.75 5.29 -7.26
CA GLY A 65 6.02 4.40 -8.15
C GLY A 65 4.83 3.68 -7.50
N VAL A 66 4.26 2.74 -8.26
CA VAL A 66 3.15 1.92 -7.77
C VAL A 66 3.71 0.84 -6.87
N PHE A 67 3.14 0.70 -5.67
CA PHE A 67 3.52 -0.30 -4.69
C PHE A 67 2.77 -1.61 -4.92
N MET A 68 1.45 -1.55 -5.10
CA MET A 68 0.57 -2.70 -5.18
C MET A 68 -0.75 -2.36 -5.90
N PHE A 69 -1.36 -3.36 -6.52
CA PHE A 69 -2.76 -3.29 -6.95
C PHE A 69 -3.60 -4.26 -6.11
N ILE A 70 -4.83 -3.87 -5.78
CA ILE A 70 -5.78 -4.70 -5.03
C ILE A 70 -7.07 -4.76 -5.86
N ASP A 71 -7.53 -5.95 -6.21
CA ASP A 71 -8.83 -6.11 -6.86
C ASP A 71 -9.95 -5.72 -5.89
N LYS A 72 -10.78 -4.74 -6.27
CA LYS A 72 -11.73 -4.12 -5.34
C LYS A 72 -12.79 -5.10 -4.83
N GLU A 73 -13.15 -6.09 -5.65
CA GLU A 73 -14.24 -7.01 -5.34
C GLU A 73 -13.73 -8.19 -4.54
N SER A 74 -12.61 -8.78 -4.97
CA SER A 74 -12.05 -10.00 -4.35
C SER A 74 -11.04 -9.74 -3.24
N GLY A 75 -10.49 -8.53 -3.13
CA GLY A 75 -9.41 -8.21 -2.19
C GLY A 75 -8.07 -8.85 -2.56
N ALA A 76 -7.93 -9.43 -3.76
CA ALA A 76 -6.69 -10.04 -4.21
C ALA A 76 -5.61 -8.97 -4.48
N CYS A 77 -4.44 -9.16 -3.89
CA CYS A 77 -3.28 -8.28 -4.00
C CYS A 77 -2.32 -8.77 -5.10
N TYR A 78 -1.84 -7.83 -5.91
CA TYR A 78 -0.97 -8.08 -7.05
C TYR A 78 0.24 -7.17 -7.05
N LYS A 79 1.38 -7.75 -7.45
CA LYS A 79 2.58 -6.98 -7.78
C LYS A 79 2.31 -6.08 -8.99
N PRO A 80 2.79 -4.83 -9.03
CA PRO A 80 2.74 -4.01 -10.23
C PRO A 80 3.60 -4.61 -11.36
N ALA A 81 3.07 -4.66 -12.59
CA ALA A 81 3.85 -4.88 -13.82
C ALA A 81 4.18 -3.56 -14.52
N SER A 82 3.34 -2.55 -14.34
CA SER A 82 3.53 -1.19 -14.82
C SER A 82 2.74 -0.22 -13.94
N HIS A 83 2.85 1.07 -14.23
CA HIS A 83 2.01 2.09 -13.59
C HIS A 83 0.50 1.89 -13.86
N LYS A 84 0.13 1.18 -14.94
CA LYS A 84 -1.26 1.02 -15.40
C LYS A 84 -1.87 -0.34 -15.06
N ALA A 85 -1.05 -1.36 -14.79
CA ALA A 85 -1.55 -2.73 -14.67
C ALA A 85 -0.73 -3.61 -13.71
N PRO A 86 -1.39 -4.55 -13.01
CA PRO A 86 -0.72 -5.58 -12.22
C PRO A 86 -0.06 -6.66 -13.08
N ALA A 87 0.90 -7.35 -12.49
CA ALA A 87 1.43 -8.62 -12.99
C ALA A 87 0.42 -9.75 -12.77
N LYS A 88 0.64 -10.88 -13.45
CA LYS A 88 -0.18 -12.08 -13.26
C LYS A 88 0.11 -12.76 -11.92
N GLY A 89 -0.91 -13.45 -11.42
CA GLY A 89 -0.89 -14.24 -10.19
C GLY A 89 -1.21 -13.40 -8.95
N ILE A 90 -2.05 -13.95 -8.08
CA ILE A 90 -2.35 -13.39 -6.76
C ILE A 90 -1.09 -13.54 -5.89
N ARG A 91 -0.80 -12.53 -5.06
CA ARG A 91 0.29 -12.58 -4.07
C ARG A 91 -0.25 -12.84 -2.67
N PHE A 92 -1.29 -12.10 -2.31
CA PHE A 92 -1.96 -12.18 -1.01
C PHE A 92 -3.43 -11.82 -1.16
N GLN A 93 -4.20 -12.04 -0.11
CA GLN A 93 -5.46 -11.35 0.12
C GLN A 93 -5.22 -10.15 1.04
N ILE A 94 -5.91 -9.04 0.81
CA ILE A 94 -5.79 -7.84 1.66
C ILE A 94 -6.06 -8.14 3.13
N GLU A 95 -6.98 -9.07 3.41
CA GLU A 95 -7.29 -9.54 4.76
C GLU A 95 -6.06 -10.14 5.47
N GLN A 96 -5.25 -10.93 4.76
CA GLN A 96 -4.00 -11.48 5.31
C GLN A 96 -3.00 -10.37 5.66
N LEU A 97 -2.92 -9.32 4.85
CA LEU A 97 -2.02 -8.19 5.11
C LEU A 97 -2.52 -7.31 6.26
N VAL A 98 -3.84 -7.18 6.43
CA VAL A 98 -4.43 -6.48 7.58
C VAL A 98 -4.21 -7.25 8.88
N ASP A 99 -4.34 -8.58 8.84
CA ASP A 99 -4.14 -9.44 10.01
C ASP A 99 -2.67 -9.55 10.42
N GLN A 100 -1.74 -9.44 9.46
CA GLN A 100 -0.29 -9.54 9.64
C GLN A 100 0.43 -8.39 8.90
N PRO A 101 0.26 -7.14 9.36
CA PRO A 101 0.81 -5.96 8.70
C PRO A 101 2.34 -5.95 8.64
N GLU A 102 3.01 -6.63 9.56
CA GLU A 102 4.47 -6.78 9.62
C GLU A 102 5.08 -7.49 8.40
N MET A 103 4.25 -8.23 7.62
CA MET A 103 4.69 -8.80 6.35
C MET A 103 4.93 -7.73 5.27
N VAL A 104 4.31 -6.56 5.41
CA VAL A 104 4.35 -5.49 4.41
C VAL A 104 5.58 -4.61 4.65
N ASP A 105 6.67 -4.94 4.00
CA ASP A 105 7.90 -4.15 4.07
C ASP A 105 7.86 -2.91 3.15
N PRO A 106 8.58 -1.82 3.48
CA PRO A 106 8.64 -0.61 2.67
C PRO A 106 9.23 -0.79 1.26
N TYR A 107 9.82 -1.93 0.93
CA TYR A 107 10.47 -2.21 -0.36
C TYR A 107 9.59 -3.08 -1.27
N GLY A 108 8.46 -3.56 -0.77
CA GLY A 108 7.53 -4.42 -1.51
C GLY A 108 8.09 -5.81 -1.79
N SER A 109 9.07 -6.26 -1.01
CA SER A 109 9.74 -7.55 -1.23
C SER A 109 8.79 -8.73 -1.03
N PHE A 110 7.80 -8.60 -0.13
CA PHE A 110 6.77 -9.60 0.11
C PHE A 110 5.95 -9.95 -1.15
N LEU A 111 5.81 -9.03 -2.12
CA LEU A 111 5.05 -9.26 -3.36
C LEU A 111 5.78 -10.14 -4.40
N TYR A 112 7.00 -10.57 -4.11
CA TYR A 112 7.76 -11.46 -4.98
C TYR A 112 7.52 -12.92 -4.56
N VAL A 113 6.93 -13.70 -5.47
CA VAL A 113 6.83 -15.16 -5.32
C VAL A 113 8.25 -15.71 -5.29
N ARG A 114 8.58 -16.47 -4.24
CA ARG A 114 9.84 -17.24 -4.16
C ARG A 114 9.68 -18.58 -4.84
#